data_AF-A0AAW1IVT0-F1
#
_entry.id   AF-A0AAW1IVT0-F1
#
_cell.length_a   1.000
_cell.length_b   1.000
_cell.length_c   1.000
_cell.angle_alpha   90.00
_cell.angle_beta   90.00
_cell.angle_gamma   90.00
#
_symmetry.space_group_name_H-M   'P 1'
#
loop_
_entity.id
_entity.type
_entity.pdbx_description
1 polymer ?
#
loop_
_entity_poly.entity_id
_entity_poly.type
_entity_poly.pdbx_seq_one_letter_code
_entity_poly.pdbx_strand_id
1 'polypeptide(L)'
;MVKQLVYSRKFIVLVPSAVVSALDDLKREKLEARDAIRWLESQFHQGNRFFRSQRLQERLPIPYIKYPKKKDKDTLIYIQIIECCHYLSQQQKGASNLVTLLLGNPSVFNNSDSKDFSYVGLAQSAGVNLELITDFYGKWKKTMREKR
;
A
#
# COMPACT_ATOMS: atom_id res chain seq x y z
N MET A 1 11.91 -8.63 -1.14
CA MET A 1 10.81 -8.86 -2.11
C MET A 1 10.42 -7.57 -2.84
N VAL A 2 10.04 -6.50 -2.13
CA VAL A 2 9.71 -5.19 -2.74
C VAL A 2 10.78 -4.67 -3.71
N LYS A 3 12.06 -4.74 -3.32
CA LYS A 3 13.20 -4.30 -4.17
C LYS A 3 13.16 -4.95 -5.56
N GLN A 4 12.85 -6.25 -5.64
CA GLN A 4 12.78 -6.99 -6.89
C GLN A 4 11.60 -6.56 -7.77
N LEU A 5 10.46 -6.22 -7.16
CA LEU A 5 9.31 -5.69 -7.88
C LEU A 5 9.64 -4.34 -8.53
N VAL A 6 10.35 -3.46 -7.81
CA VAL A 6 10.82 -2.17 -8.35
C VAL A 6 11.82 -2.37 -9.49
N TYR A 7 12.81 -3.26 -9.31
CA TYR A 7 13.81 -3.53 -10.35
C TYR A 7 13.23 -4.21 -11.59
N SER A 8 12.10 -4.91 -11.46
CA SER A 8 11.42 -5.54 -12.60
C SER A 8 10.93 -4.54 -13.65
N ARG A 9 10.74 -3.27 -13.27
CA ARG A 9 10.19 -2.19 -14.13
C ARG A 9 8.85 -2.54 -14.80
N LYS A 10 8.12 -3.52 -14.26
CA LYS A 10 6.79 -3.90 -14.76
C LYS A 10 5.65 -3.25 -13.99
N PHE A 11 5.96 -2.68 -12.83
CA PHE A 11 5.00 -2.07 -11.92
C PHE A 11 5.50 -0.71 -11.48
N ILE A 12 4.56 0.18 -11.15
CA ILE A 12 4.87 1.40 -10.42
C ILE A 12 4.56 1.13 -8.95
N VAL A 13 5.60 1.05 -8.13
CA VAL A 13 5.44 0.89 -6.69
C VAL A 13 5.26 2.27 -6.06
N LEU A 14 4.10 2.50 -5.48
CA LEU A 14 3.79 3.71 -4.75
C LEU A 14 3.84 3.46 -3.24
N VAL A 15 4.50 4.35 -2.50
CA VAL A 15 4.54 4.29 -1.04
C VAL A 15 3.65 5.40 -0.47
N PRO A 16 2.58 5.06 0.29
CA PRO A 16 1.75 6.04 0.97
C PRO A 16 2.55 6.87 1.98
N SER A 17 2.26 8.16 2.06
CA SER A 17 2.90 9.09 3.01
C SER A 17 2.72 8.66 4.47
N ALA A 18 1.57 8.09 4.81
CA ALA A 18 1.29 7.54 6.14
C ALA A 18 2.27 6.41 6.52
N VAL A 19 2.65 5.57 5.57
CA VAL A 19 3.61 4.47 5.79
C VAL A 19 5.02 5.01 5.99
N VAL A 20 5.42 6.04 5.24
CA VAL A 20 6.73 6.70 5.44
C VAL A 20 6.79 7.32 6.83
N SER A 21 5.74 8.03 7.27
CA SER A 21 5.67 8.60 8.61
C SER A 21 5.76 7.53 9.69
N ALA A 22 5.01 6.43 9.55
CA ALA A 22 5.03 5.34 10.52
C ALA A 22 6.41 4.65 10.58
N LEU A 23 7.09 4.50 9.45
CA LEU A 23 8.47 4.00 9.41
C LEU A 23 9.41 4.98 10.11
N ASP A 24 9.22 6.29 9.93
CA ASP A 24 10.07 7.32 10.53
C ASP A 24 10.02 7.31 12.05
N ASP A 25 8.83 7.09 12.61
CA ASP A 25 8.65 6.89 14.05
C ASP A 25 9.39 5.62 14.53
N LEU A 26 9.26 4.52 13.78
CA LEU A 26 9.88 3.24 14.10
C LEU A 26 11.40 3.20 13.91
N LYS A 27 11.99 4.15 13.17
CA LYS A 27 13.44 4.18 12.89
C LYS A 27 14.28 4.33 14.16
N ARG A 28 13.70 4.86 15.24
CA ARG A 28 14.39 5.00 16.53
C ARG A 28 14.51 3.67 17.27
N GLU A 29 13.58 2.75 17.01
CA GLU A 29 13.43 1.51 17.76
C GLU A 29 13.91 0.28 16.98
N LYS A 30 13.65 0.23 15.67
CA LYS A 30 13.91 -0.95 14.82
C LYS A 30 14.95 -0.65 13.75
N LEU A 31 16.01 -1.44 13.72
CA LEU A 31 17.04 -1.35 12.69
C LEU A 31 16.46 -1.55 11.28
N GLU A 32 15.52 -2.50 11.14
CA GLU A 32 14.84 -2.78 9.88
C GLU A 32 14.08 -1.56 9.33
N ALA A 33 13.49 -0.74 10.20
CA ALA A 33 12.81 0.49 9.81
C ALA A 33 13.80 1.54 9.31
N ARG A 34 14.97 1.66 9.95
CA ARG A 34 16.05 2.55 9.48
C ARG A 34 16.54 2.16 8.09
N ASP A 35 16.76 0.87 7.86
CA ASP A 35 17.23 0.38 6.57
C ASP A 35 16.16 0.49 5.48
N ALA A 36 14.89 0.31 5.84
CA ALA A 36 13.78 0.59 4.94
C ALA A 36 13.77 2.06 4.52
N ILE A 37 13.83 3.01 5.46
CA ILE A 37 13.86 4.45 5.16
C ILE A 37 15.05 4.82 4.28
N ARG A 38 16.27 4.41 4.64
CA ARG A 38 17.46 4.69 3.83
C ARG A 38 17.29 4.19 2.39
N TRP A 39 16.71 3.01 2.22
CA TRP A 39 16.44 2.48 0.89
C TRP A 39 15.37 3.29 0.16
N LEU A 40 14.28 3.69 0.83
CA LEU A 40 13.24 4.56 0.27
C LEU A 40 13.83 5.90 -0.21
N GLU A 41 14.61 6.57 0.65
CA GLU A 41 15.29 7.83 0.35
C GLU A 41 16.21 7.68 -0.85
N SER A 42 17.04 6.63 -0.90
CA SER A 42 17.92 6.35 -2.03
C SER A 42 17.14 6.20 -3.34
N GLN A 43 16.00 5.51 -3.32
CA GLN A 43 15.16 5.35 -4.51
C GLN A 43 14.47 6.66 -4.93
N PHE A 44 14.05 7.51 -3.98
CA PHE A 44 13.47 8.82 -4.29
C PHE A 44 14.51 9.77 -4.89
N HIS A 45 15.74 9.80 -4.37
CA HIS A 45 16.83 10.61 -4.89
C HIS A 45 17.26 10.18 -6.30
N GLN A 46 17.21 8.88 -6.60
CA GLN A 46 17.56 8.34 -7.93
C GLN A 46 16.51 8.68 -9.02
N GLY A 47 15.32 9.17 -8.66
CA GLY A 47 14.30 9.54 -9.64
C GLY A 47 13.74 8.36 -10.45
N ASN A 48 13.57 7.20 -9.80
CA ASN A 48 13.09 5.99 -10.47
C ASN A 48 11.63 6.13 -10.94
N ARG A 49 11.36 6.02 -12.24
CA ARG A 49 10.00 6.14 -12.81
C ARG A 49 9.02 5.04 -12.35
N PHE A 50 9.56 3.92 -11.85
CA PHE A 50 8.79 2.78 -11.36
C PHE A 50 8.63 2.79 -9.84
N PHE A 51 9.05 3.86 -9.17
CA PHE A 51 8.98 4.01 -7.73
C PHE A 51 8.66 5.45 -7.34
N ARG A 52 7.58 5.68 -6.58
CA ARG A 52 7.19 7.04 -6.19
C ARG A 52 6.57 7.09 -4.80
N SER A 53 6.69 8.24 -4.14
CA SER A 53 5.92 8.56 -2.93
C SER A 53 4.56 9.15 -3.31
N GLN A 54 3.57 8.97 -2.43
CA GLN A 54 2.29 9.66 -2.53
C GLN A 54 2.48 11.17 -2.41
N ARG A 55 1.88 11.95 -3.33
CA ARG A 55 1.83 13.42 -3.23
C ARG A 55 0.73 13.84 -2.24
N LEU A 56 0.87 15.01 -1.62
CA LEU A 56 -0.07 15.53 -0.62
C LEU A 56 -1.53 15.58 -1.10
N GLN A 57 -1.74 15.82 -2.39
CA GLN A 57 -3.06 15.92 -3.02
C GLN A 57 -3.64 14.57 -3.47
N GLU A 58 -2.87 13.48 -3.43
CA GLU A 58 -3.30 12.15 -3.86
C GLU A 58 -4.07 11.42 -2.75
N ARG A 59 -5.16 12.03 -2.29
CA ARG A 59 -6.07 11.47 -1.28
C ARG A 59 -7.50 11.76 -1.68
N LEU A 60 -8.34 10.73 -1.66
CA LEU A 60 -9.76 10.87 -1.92
C LEU A 60 -10.54 10.14 -0.83
N PRO A 61 -11.43 10.82 -0.10
CA PRO A 61 -12.29 10.17 0.88
C PRO A 61 -13.23 9.19 0.15
N ILE A 62 -13.46 8.04 0.79
CA ILE A 62 -14.29 7.00 0.19
C ILE A 62 -15.75 7.36 0.45
N PRO A 63 -16.59 7.48 -0.60
CA PRO A 63 -17.96 7.94 -0.44
C PRO A 63 -18.79 6.94 0.39
N TYR A 64 -19.73 7.46 1.18
CA TYR A 64 -20.70 6.69 1.97
C TYR A 64 -20.13 5.84 3.13
N ILE A 65 -18.89 6.09 3.55
CA ILE A 65 -18.27 5.35 4.65
C ILE A 65 -18.23 6.19 5.93
N LYS A 66 -18.86 5.66 6.97
CA LYS A 66 -18.77 6.24 8.32
C LYS A 66 -17.45 5.80 8.95
N TYR A 67 -16.50 6.73 9.05
CA TYR A 67 -15.29 6.50 9.81
C TYR A 67 -15.62 6.44 11.33
N PRO A 68 -15.22 5.38 12.06
CA PRO A 68 -15.35 5.36 13.52
C PRO A 68 -14.71 6.60 14.17
N LYS A 69 -15.39 7.18 15.17
CA LYS A 69 -15.00 8.44 15.84
C LYS A 69 -13.92 8.31 16.91
N LYS A 70 -13.74 7.11 17.48
CA LYS A 70 -12.65 6.76 18.40
C LYS A 70 -11.74 5.77 17.68
N LYS A 71 -10.50 6.15 17.37
CA LYS A 71 -9.60 5.28 16.58
C LYS A 71 -8.19 5.27 17.15
N ASP A 72 -7.63 4.06 17.15
CA ASP A 72 -6.22 3.80 17.35
C ASP A 72 -5.40 4.31 16.15
N LYS A 73 -4.12 4.60 16.39
CA LYS A 73 -3.20 5.14 15.36
C LYS A 73 -3.15 4.26 14.10
N ASP A 74 -3.20 2.95 14.26
CA ASP A 74 -3.12 1.99 13.15
C ASP A 74 -4.34 2.06 12.22
N THR A 75 -5.54 2.23 12.77
CA THR A 75 -6.77 2.39 11.99
C THR A 75 -6.71 3.66 11.15
N LEU A 76 -6.16 4.75 11.70
CA LEU A 76 -6.00 6.01 10.98
C LEU A 76 -5.01 5.87 9.82
N ILE A 77 -3.87 5.22 10.05
CA ILE A 77 -2.88 4.93 9.01
C ILE A 77 -3.53 4.11 7.88
N TYR A 78 -4.29 3.08 8.23
CA TYR A 78 -4.92 2.21 7.24
C TYR A 78 -5.95 2.93 6.37
N ILE A 79 -6.78 3.80 6.96
CA ILE A 79 -7.71 4.64 6.20
C ILE A 79 -6.95 5.52 5.20
N GLN A 80 -5.89 6.20 5.64
CA GLN A 80 -5.11 7.08 4.77
C GLN A 80 -4.48 6.32 3.61
N ILE A 81 -4.07 5.06 3.83
CA ILE A 81 -3.60 4.17 2.77
C ILE A 81 -4.71 3.88 1.76
N ILE A 82 -5.92 3.53 2.22
CA ILE A 82 -7.02 3.25 1.27
C ILE A 82 -7.48 4.52 0.55
N GLU A 83 -7.54 5.67 1.20
CA GLU A 83 -7.87 6.94 0.54
C GLU A 83 -6.85 7.28 -0.57
N CYS A 84 -5.58 6.95 -0.37
CA CYS A 84 -4.57 7.01 -1.42
C CYS A 84 -4.91 6.06 -2.57
N CYS A 85 -5.20 4.80 -2.28
CA CYS A 85 -5.53 3.80 -3.30
C CYS A 85 -6.82 4.17 -4.06
N HIS A 86 -7.81 4.73 -3.37
CA HIS A 86 -9.07 5.17 -3.96
C HIS A 86 -8.85 6.31 -4.95
N TYR A 87 -8.05 7.31 -4.58
CA TYR A 87 -7.64 8.39 -5.49
C TYR A 87 -6.99 7.84 -6.75
N LEU A 88 -6.05 6.89 -6.60
CA LEU A 88 -5.35 6.28 -7.73
C LEU A 88 -6.31 5.47 -8.63
N SER A 89 -7.24 4.72 -8.04
CA SER A 89 -8.26 3.98 -8.77
C SER A 89 -9.15 4.92 -9.58
N GLN A 90 -9.57 6.04 -8.97
CA GLN A 90 -10.41 7.05 -9.62
C GLN A 90 -9.71 7.87 -10.69
N GLN A 91 -8.38 8.04 -10.63
CA GLN A 91 -7.63 8.68 -11.71
C GLN A 91 -7.61 7.83 -12.99
N GLN A 92 -7.73 6.52 -12.87
CA GLN A 92 -7.58 5.58 -13.99
C GLN A 92 -8.93 5.20 -14.62
N LYS A 93 -9.83 6.19 -14.86
CA LYS A 93 -11.26 6.07 -15.30
C LYS A 93 -11.56 5.27 -16.60
N GLY A 94 -10.99 4.09 -16.75
CA GLY A 94 -11.13 3.22 -17.91
C GLY A 94 -10.47 1.85 -17.76
N ALA A 95 -9.68 1.64 -16.70
CA ALA A 95 -9.03 0.36 -16.43
C ALA A 95 -9.33 -0.12 -15.00
N SER A 96 -10.23 -1.10 -14.90
CA SER A 96 -10.51 -1.80 -13.65
C SER A 96 -9.29 -2.62 -13.20
N ASN A 97 -9.10 -2.78 -11.88
CA ASN A 97 -8.10 -3.67 -11.26
C ASN A 97 -6.62 -3.28 -11.41
N LEU A 98 -6.31 -2.01 -11.73
CA LEU A 98 -4.91 -1.56 -11.83
C LEU A 98 -4.21 -1.35 -10.48
N VAL A 99 -4.96 -1.04 -9.43
CA VAL A 99 -4.39 -0.72 -8.11
C VAL A 99 -4.52 -1.93 -7.19
N THR A 100 -3.37 -2.49 -6.82
CA THR A 100 -3.27 -3.57 -5.83
C THR A 100 -2.52 -3.06 -4.60
N LEU A 101 -3.18 -3.08 -3.45
CA LEU A 101 -2.57 -2.83 -2.15
C LEU A 101 -1.87 -4.10 -1.67
N LEU A 102 -0.55 -4.03 -1.55
CA LEU A 102 0.28 -5.14 -1.05
C LEU A 102 0.46 -5.03 0.45
N LEU A 103 0.11 -6.11 1.16
CA LEU A 103 0.19 -6.19 2.62
C LEU A 103 1.29 -7.17 3.05
N GLY A 104 2.00 -6.83 4.13
CA GLY A 104 3.04 -7.68 4.72
C GLY A 104 2.54 -8.55 5.88
N ASN A 105 1.36 -8.25 6.44
CA ASN A 105 0.82 -8.93 7.61
C ASN A 105 -0.57 -9.53 7.28
N PRO A 106 -0.74 -10.86 7.37
CA PRO A 106 -2.02 -11.53 7.11
C PRO A 106 -3.10 -11.20 8.15
N SER A 107 -2.74 -10.78 9.36
CA SER A 107 -3.70 -10.44 10.41
C SER A 107 -4.61 -9.26 10.04
N VAL A 108 -4.22 -8.44 9.06
CA VAL A 108 -5.05 -7.34 8.54
C VAL A 108 -6.31 -7.86 7.83
N PHE A 109 -6.24 -9.06 7.24
CA PHE A 109 -7.42 -9.72 6.63
C PHE A 109 -8.36 -10.30 7.68
N ASN A 110 -7.83 -10.66 8.85
CA ASN A 110 -8.56 -11.29 9.94
C ASN A 110 -9.05 -10.28 10.99
N ASN A 111 -8.99 -8.98 10.72
CA ASN A 111 -9.46 -7.95 11.66
C ASN A 111 -11.01 -7.86 11.68
N SER A 112 -11.63 -9.00 11.97
CA SER A 112 -13.05 -9.19 12.25
C SER A 112 -13.40 -8.97 13.72
N ASP A 113 -12.39 -8.80 14.59
CA ASP A 113 -12.58 -8.72 16.04
C ASP A 113 -13.20 -7.37 16.46
N SER A 114 -13.07 -6.33 15.62
CA SER A 114 -13.84 -5.10 15.76
C SER A 114 -15.09 -5.21 14.87
N LYS A 115 -16.23 -5.60 15.46
CA LYS A 115 -17.54 -5.77 14.79
C LYS A 115 -18.01 -4.55 13.95
N ASP A 116 -17.36 -3.40 14.05
CA ASP A 116 -17.77 -2.13 13.44
C ASP A 116 -16.95 -1.70 12.20
N PHE A 117 -15.80 -2.29 11.88
CA PHE A 117 -14.96 -1.78 10.77
C PHE A 117 -14.10 -2.85 10.08
N SER A 118 -14.53 -3.31 8.90
CA SER A 118 -13.74 -4.21 8.06
C SER A 118 -12.83 -3.45 7.11
N TYR A 119 -11.53 -3.66 7.28
CA TYR A 119 -10.48 -3.14 6.40
C TYR A 119 -10.56 -3.69 4.96
N VAL A 120 -10.89 -4.97 4.84
CA VAL A 120 -11.06 -5.64 3.55
C VAL A 120 -12.28 -5.08 2.81
N GLY A 121 -13.41 -4.94 3.52
CA GLY A 121 -14.62 -4.34 2.95
C GLY A 121 -14.41 -2.89 2.51
N LEU A 122 -13.59 -2.13 3.25
CA LEU A 122 -13.24 -0.75 2.92
C LEU A 122 -12.50 -0.66 1.58
N ALA A 123 -11.46 -1.48 1.40
CA ALA A 123 -10.66 -1.46 0.18
C ALA A 123 -11.45 -1.95 -1.03
N GLN A 124 -12.29 -2.99 -0.86
CA GLN A 124 -13.17 -3.49 -1.91
C GLN A 124 -14.18 -2.44 -2.36
N SER A 125 -14.79 -1.72 -1.40
CA SER A 125 -15.70 -0.59 -1.69
C SER A 125 -15.01 0.55 -2.43
N ALA A 126 -13.71 0.74 -2.20
CA ALA A 126 -12.89 1.71 -2.92
C ALA A 126 -12.42 1.22 -4.30
N GLY A 127 -12.74 -0.02 -4.70
CA GLY A 127 -12.30 -0.64 -5.96
C GLY A 127 -10.81 -0.99 -5.97
N VAL A 128 -10.26 -1.38 -4.82
CA VAL A 128 -8.82 -1.67 -4.63
C VAL A 128 -8.64 -3.16 -4.36
N ASN A 129 -7.73 -3.80 -5.09
CA ASN A 129 -7.39 -5.21 -4.86
C ASN A 129 -6.43 -5.33 -3.67
N LEU A 130 -6.68 -6.30 -2.80
CA LEU A 130 -5.84 -6.58 -1.63
C LEU A 130 -5.11 -7.89 -1.84
N GLU A 131 -3.79 -7.90 -1.65
CA GLU A 131 -3.00 -9.11 -1.77
C GLU A 131 -1.81 -9.12 -0.79
N LEU A 132 -1.43 -10.29 -0.31
CA LEU A 132 -0.19 -10.45 0.45
C LEU A 132 1.01 -10.30 -0.49
N ILE A 133 2.05 -9.63 -0.01
CA ILE A 133 3.30 -9.47 -0.77
C ILE A 133 3.93 -10.82 -1.13
N THR A 134 3.77 -11.83 -0.26
CA THR A 134 4.25 -13.19 -0.47
C THR A 134 3.56 -13.85 -1.66
N ASP A 135 2.25 -13.71 -1.73
CA ASP A 135 1.40 -14.35 -2.73
C ASP A 135 1.59 -13.67 -4.08
N PHE A 136 1.56 -12.33 -4.09
CA PHE A 136 1.80 -11.53 -5.28
C PHE A 136 3.17 -11.83 -5.90
N TYR A 137 4.22 -11.84 -5.07
CA TYR A 137 5.57 -12.15 -5.53
C TYR A 137 5.69 -13.60 -6.05
N GLY A 138 5.03 -14.55 -5.38
CA GLY A 138 4.98 -15.94 -5.80
C GLY A 138 4.34 -16.12 -7.18
N LYS A 139 3.15 -15.52 -7.40
CA LYS A 139 2.47 -15.52 -8.69
C LYS A 139 3.31 -14.86 -9.77
N TRP A 140 3.83 -13.66 -9.49
CA TRP A 140 4.69 -12.92 -10.40
C TRP A 140 5.92 -13.73 -10.83
N LYS A 141 6.61 -14.37 -9.87
CA LYS A 141 7.79 -15.20 -10.16
C LYS A 141 7.46 -16.40 -11.05
N LYS A 142 6.29 -17.03 -10.89
CA LYS A 142 5.82 -18.11 -11.77
C LYS A 142 5.57 -17.61 -13.18
N THR A 143 4.82 -16.52 -13.33
CA THR A 143 4.53 -15.90 -14.64
C THR A 143 5.80 -15.44 -15.37
N MET A 144 6.84 -15.00 -14.65
CA MET A 144 8.14 -14.66 -15.26
C MET A 144 8.90 -15.88 -15.78
N ARG A 145 8.72 -17.06 -15.17
CA ARG A 145 9.40 -18.29 -15.59
C ARG A 145 8.75 -18.94 -16.81
N GLU A 146 7.43 -18.82 -16.95
CA GLU A 146 6.68 -19.31 -18.12
C GLU A 146 6.88 -18.48 -19.39
N LYS A 147 7.36 -17.24 -19.28
CA LYS A 147 7.61 -16.34 -20.42
C LYS A 147 9.06 -16.37 -20.94
N ARG A 148 9.87 -17.34 -20.49
CA ARG A 148 11.24 -17.60 -20.95
C ARG A 148 11.29 -18.92 -21.67
#